data_AF-A0A7V5R7I0-F1
#
_entry.id   AF-A0A7V5R7I0-F1
#
_cell.length_a   1.000
_cell.length_b   1.000
_cell.length_c   1.000
_cell.angle_alpha   90.00
_cell.angle_beta   90.00
_cell.angle_gamma   90.00
#
_symmetry.space_group_name_H-M   'P 1'
#
loop_
_entity.id
_entity.type
_entity.pdbx_description
1 polymer ?
#
loop_
_entity_poly.entity_id
_entity_poly.type
_entity_poly.pdbx_seq_one_letter_code
_entity_poly.pdbx_strand_id
1 'polypeptide(L)'
;MIDLHRRRSSPRLLFCLLFLFTLLPSLQAMAESGENLTAEVARLNLGLQGYSIGKKLSMEQKKIAGEHPGQKAYAGTYKFVDQDLFVVVERKTDSVLALYKRVPKADKKQLKFIVADLMDRFGLPTAMAHEKIVYWAYNRHGAISEEDFERAKKNKQIPGLGIIATVKLNSEIEITGDSGKEEKQGDKMSQSAAKKQTATGTVYFIVTSDPLVKAFLTKK
;
A
#
# COMPACT_ATOMS: atom_id res chain seq x y z
N MET A 1 -14.08 -33.34 85.48
CA MET A 1 -14.94 -32.22 85.00
C MET A 1 -14.00 -31.18 84.42
N ILE A 2 -13.75 -31.17 83.12
CA ILE A 2 -14.52 -30.41 82.11
C ILE A 2 -14.66 -28.96 82.55
N ASP A 3 -13.91 -28.01 81.99
CA ASP A 3 -14.33 -27.33 80.75
C ASP A 3 -13.21 -26.45 80.16
N LEU A 4 -13.18 -26.39 78.83
CA LEU A 4 -12.16 -25.77 77.98
C LEU A 4 -12.84 -24.60 77.26
N HIS A 5 -12.63 -23.35 77.69
CA HIS A 5 -13.22 -22.19 77.01
C HIS A 5 -12.21 -21.32 76.24
N ARG A 6 -12.07 -21.73 74.98
CA ARG A 6 -11.73 -21.03 73.75
C ARG A 6 -12.24 -19.57 73.65
N ARG A 7 -11.36 -18.61 73.32
CA ARG A 7 -11.66 -17.34 72.60
C ARG A 7 -10.47 -16.99 71.69
N ARG A 8 -10.53 -17.32 70.39
CA ARG A 8 -11.03 -16.51 69.25
C ARG A 8 -10.25 -15.21 69.04
N SER A 9 -9.19 -15.31 68.26
CA SER A 9 -8.52 -14.24 67.52
C SER A 9 -9.37 -13.81 66.31
N SER A 10 -9.54 -12.51 66.12
CA SER A 10 -10.27 -11.92 64.99
C SER A 10 -9.28 -11.22 64.05
N PRO A 11 -9.03 -11.69 62.83
CA PRO A 11 -8.45 -10.89 61.77
C PRO A 11 -9.57 -10.53 60.78
N ARG A 12 -10.24 -9.40 60.99
CA ARG A 12 -11.22 -8.85 60.05
C ARG A 12 -10.84 -7.41 59.71
N LEU A 13 -9.70 -7.20 59.05
CA LEU A 13 -9.36 -5.89 58.48
C LEU A 13 -8.22 -5.90 57.45
N LEU A 14 -7.95 -7.05 56.80
CA LEU A 14 -6.86 -7.17 55.81
C LEU A 14 -7.30 -7.85 54.51
N PHE A 15 -8.56 -7.69 54.09
CA PHE A 15 -9.09 -8.36 52.89
C PHE A 15 -9.73 -7.44 51.84
N CYS A 16 -9.79 -6.12 52.06
CA CYS A 16 -10.43 -5.19 51.11
C CYS A 16 -9.45 -4.45 50.17
N LEU A 17 -8.13 -4.59 50.34
CA LEU A 17 -7.13 -3.85 49.54
C LEU A 17 -6.46 -4.69 48.43
N LEU A 18 -6.93 -5.92 48.20
CA LEU A 18 -6.40 -6.84 47.18
C LEU A 18 -7.35 -7.09 46.00
N PHE A 19 -8.48 -6.38 45.93
CA PHE A 19 -9.46 -6.51 44.83
C PHE A 19 -9.51 -5.30 43.89
N LEU A 20 -8.71 -4.25 44.12
CA LEU A 20 -8.73 -3.05 43.27
C LEU A 20 -7.66 -3.03 42.16
N PHE A 21 -6.85 -4.09 42.04
CA PHE A 21 -5.75 -4.15 41.06
C PHE A 21 -5.99 -5.11 39.88
N THR A 22 -7.12 -5.79 39.82
CA THR A 22 -7.40 -6.79 38.76
C THR A 22 -8.29 -6.26 37.63
N LEU A 23 -8.67 -4.97 37.63
CA LEU A 23 -9.58 -4.39 36.63
C LEU A 23 -8.90 -3.54 35.54
N LEU A 24 -7.57 -3.54 35.43
CA LEU A 24 -6.85 -2.72 34.44
C LEU A 24 -5.77 -3.48 33.64
N PRO A 25 -6.10 -4.46 32.77
CA PRO A 25 -5.22 -4.80 31.66
C PRO A 25 -5.85 -4.66 30.27
N SER A 26 -7.06 -4.10 30.12
CA SER A 26 -7.75 -4.02 28.82
C SER A 26 -7.49 -2.73 28.02
N LEU A 27 -6.66 -1.80 28.51
CA LEU A 27 -6.38 -0.54 27.79
C LEU A 27 -5.16 -0.59 26.83
N GLN A 28 -4.38 -1.67 26.81
CA GLN A 28 -3.17 -1.76 25.96
C GLN A 28 -3.42 -2.32 24.54
N ALA A 29 -4.59 -2.92 24.27
CA ALA A 29 -4.84 -3.61 23.00
C ALA A 29 -5.10 -2.69 21.79
N MET A 30 -5.38 -1.39 21.98
CA MET A 30 -5.72 -0.51 20.84
C MET A 30 -4.52 0.22 20.23
N ALA A 31 -3.46 0.50 21.00
CA ALA A 31 -2.26 1.17 20.48
C ALA A 31 -1.35 0.21 19.69
N GLU A 32 -1.36 -1.09 20.04
CA GLU A 32 -0.53 -2.13 19.42
C GLU A 32 -0.88 -2.41 17.95
N SER A 33 -2.15 -2.25 17.56
CA SER A 33 -2.63 -2.61 16.22
C SER A 33 -2.05 -1.74 15.09
N GLY A 34 -1.83 -0.45 15.35
CA GLY A 34 -1.35 0.51 14.33
C GLY A 34 0.17 0.57 14.17
N GLU A 35 0.93 0.41 15.26
CA GLU A 35 2.39 0.28 15.19
C GLU A 35 2.80 -1.03 14.52
N ASN A 36 2.08 -2.13 14.83
CA ASN A 36 2.33 -3.42 14.19
C ASN A 36 2.06 -3.36 12.67
N LEU A 37 0.95 -2.75 12.24
CA LEU A 37 0.65 -2.58 10.81
C LEU A 37 1.73 -1.78 10.06
N THR A 38 2.25 -0.71 10.66
CA THR A 38 3.31 0.09 10.03
C THR A 38 4.58 -0.73 9.83
N ALA A 39 4.97 -1.52 10.85
CA ALA A 39 6.10 -2.42 10.76
C ALA A 39 5.88 -3.55 9.74
N GLU A 40 4.68 -4.13 9.69
CA GLU A 40 4.29 -5.15 8.71
C GLU A 40 4.40 -4.63 7.27
N VAL A 41 3.85 -3.44 7.00
CA VAL A 41 3.93 -2.81 5.67
C VAL A 41 5.39 -2.46 5.32
N ALA A 42 6.17 -1.94 6.27
CA ALA A 42 7.57 -1.61 6.04
C ALA A 42 8.44 -2.82 5.68
N ARG A 43 8.14 -4.01 6.23
CA ARG A 43 8.84 -5.28 5.93
C ARG A 43 8.62 -5.76 4.50
N LEU A 44 7.51 -5.37 3.86
CA LEU A 44 7.27 -5.70 2.45
C LEU A 44 8.21 -4.95 1.49
N ASN A 45 8.90 -3.90 1.95
CA ASN A 45 9.85 -3.11 1.16
C ASN A 45 9.26 -2.59 -0.17
N LEU A 46 7.96 -2.31 -0.21
CA LEU A 46 7.28 -1.83 -1.41
C LEU A 46 7.66 -0.38 -1.67
N GLY A 47 8.50 -0.17 -2.67
CA GLY A 47 9.21 1.09 -2.83
C GLY A 47 9.73 1.39 -4.21
N LEU A 48 10.09 2.66 -4.42
CA LEU A 48 10.61 3.22 -5.66
C LEU A 48 11.62 4.31 -5.33
N GLN A 49 12.70 4.41 -6.13
CA GLN A 49 13.72 5.46 -6.02
C GLN A 49 14.25 5.66 -4.58
N GLY A 50 14.41 4.57 -3.83
CA GLY A 50 14.91 4.60 -2.44
C GLY A 50 13.86 4.88 -1.36
N TYR A 51 12.61 5.19 -1.73
CA TYR A 51 11.49 5.33 -0.80
C TYR A 51 10.72 4.01 -0.67
N SER A 52 10.15 3.70 0.51
CA SER A 52 9.23 2.57 0.68
C SER A 52 8.09 2.95 1.62
N ILE A 53 6.87 2.51 1.32
CA ILE A 53 5.73 2.76 2.21
C ILE A 53 5.94 2.12 3.59
N GLY A 54 5.45 2.76 4.64
CA GLY A 54 5.65 2.35 6.04
C GLY A 54 7.02 2.69 6.61
N LYS A 55 8.03 3.05 5.79
CA LYS A 55 9.35 3.49 6.28
C LYS A 55 9.40 5.00 6.50
N LYS A 56 10.27 5.42 7.42
CA LYS A 56 10.58 6.83 7.65
C LYS A 56 11.55 7.36 6.60
N LEU A 57 11.44 8.65 6.28
CA LEU A 57 12.42 9.33 5.44
C LEU A 57 13.80 9.36 6.11
N SER A 58 14.86 9.12 5.33
CA SER A 58 16.24 9.43 5.72
C SER A 58 16.48 10.95 5.80
N MET A 59 17.62 11.36 6.36
CA MET A 59 17.98 12.78 6.42
C MET A 59 18.13 13.41 5.03
N GLU A 60 18.70 12.67 4.08
CA GLU A 60 18.86 13.08 2.68
C GLU A 60 17.50 13.22 2.01
N GLN A 61 16.59 12.28 2.24
CA GLN A 61 15.22 12.34 1.72
C GLN A 61 14.43 13.51 2.28
N LYS A 62 14.62 13.87 3.55
CA LYS A 62 14.01 15.07 4.15
C LYS A 62 14.56 16.36 3.54
N LYS A 63 15.85 16.40 3.20
CA LYS A 63 16.44 17.52 2.48
C LYS A 63 15.76 17.72 1.11
N ILE A 64 15.62 16.64 0.33
CA ILE A 64 14.90 16.66 -0.95
C ILE A 64 13.46 17.14 -0.74
N ALA A 65 12.79 16.68 0.32
CA ALA A 65 11.42 17.08 0.62
C ALA A 65 11.27 18.58 0.91
N GLY A 66 12.28 19.21 1.52
CA GLY A 66 12.31 20.65 1.75
C GLY A 66 12.58 21.48 0.49
N GLU A 67 13.38 20.94 -0.43
CA GLU A 67 13.75 21.62 -1.68
C GLU A 67 12.65 21.54 -2.76
N HIS A 68 11.89 20.45 -2.80
CA HIS A 68 10.90 20.18 -3.85
C HIS A 68 9.48 19.94 -3.31
N PRO A 69 8.89 20.90 -2.57
CA PRO A 69 7.56 20.71 -1.99
C PRO A 69 6.49 20.53 -3.07
N GLY A 70 5.66 19.51 -2.88
CA GLY A 70 4.53 19.21 -3.74
C GLY A 70 3.29 19.99 -3.31
N GLN A 71 2.47 20.41 -4.28
CA GLN A 71 1.23 21.14 -3.99
C GLN A 71 0.13 20.23 -3.45
N LYS A 72 -0.79 20.79 -2.65
CA LYS A 72 -2.02 20.13 -2.17
C LYS A 72 -1.74 18.82 -1.39
N ALA A 73 -1.15 18.96 -0.22
CA ALA A 73 -1.07 17.87 0.76
C ALA A 73 -2.35 17.83 1.61
N TYR A 74 -2.73 16.64 2.07
CA TYR A 74 -3.80 16.50 3.05
C TYR A 74 -3.33 17.04 4.41
N ALA A 75 -4.26 17.50 5.25
CA ALA A 75 -3.91 17.90 6.61
C ALA A 75 -3.14 16.76 7.32
N GLY A 76 -2.11 17.09 8.10
CA GLY A 76 -1.27 16.08 8.77
C GLY A 76 -0.28 15.34 7.86
N THR A 77 -0.27 15.60 6.55
CA THR A 77 0.77 15.11 5.64
C THR A 77 1.59 16.26 5.06
N TYR A 78 2.72 15.90 4.47
CA TYR A 78 3.37 16.71 3.45
C TYR A 78 3.62 15.84 2.22
N LYS A 79 3.78 16.51 1.08
CA LYS A 79 4.05 15.88 -0.19
C LYS A 79 5.21 16.60 -0.83
N PHE A 80 6.08 15.86 -1.50
CA PHE A 80 7.19 16.41 -2.27
C PHE A 80 7.40 15.56 -3.52
N VAL A 81 8.23 16.07 -4.42
CA VAL A 81 8.59 15.42 -5.67
C VAL A 81 10.09 15.13 -5.65
N ASP A 82 10.47 13.89 -5.92
CA ASP A 82 11.84 13.54 -6.28
C ASP A 82 11.83 13.05 -7.72
N GLN A 83 12.51 13.78 -8.61
CA GLN A 83 12.43 13.60 -10.06
C GLN A 83 10.98 13.61 -10.58
N ASP A 84 10.41 12.43 -10.84
CA ASP A 84 9.04 12.23 -11.30
C ASP A 84 8.17 11.41 -10.33
N LEU A 85 8.70 11.08 -9.16
CA LEU A 85 8.02 10.38 -8.09
C LEU A 85 7.43 11.37 -7.10
N PHE A 86 6.12 11.26 -6.87
CA PHE A 86 5.47 11.96 -5.77
C PHE A 86 5.49 11.09 -4.52
N VAL A 87 5.95 11.68 -3.42
CA VAL A 87 6.06 11.00 -2.12
C VAL A 87 5.12 11.69 -1.13
N VAL A 88 4.21 10.93 -0.53
CA VAL A 88 3.27 11.42 0.49
C VAL A 88 3.69 10.88 1.85
N VAL A 89 3.87 11.77 2.82
CA VAL A 89 4.47 11.44 4.12
C VAL A 89 3.63 11.96 5.28
N GLU A 90 3.47 11.14 6.31
CA GLU A 90 2.89 11.57 7.59
C GLU A 90 3.83 12.56 8.28
N ARG A 91 3.32 13.76 8.57
CA ARG A 91 4.14 14.86 9.12
C ARG A 91 4.73 14.55 10.49
N LYS A 92 4.00 13.83 11.34
CA LYS A 92 4.40 13.59 12.74
C LYS A 92 5.56 12.60 12.85
N THR A 93 5.61 11.62 11.95
CA THR A 93 6.50 10.46 12.06
C THR A 93 7.54 10.40 10.95
N ASP A 94 7.38 11.21 9.91
CA ASP A 94 8.09 11.16 8.65
C ASP A 94 7.93 9.81 7.91
N SER A 95 6.88 9.05 8.21
CA SER A 95 6.58 7.77 7.56
C SER A 95 5.92 7.97 6.20
N VAL A 96 6.45 7.31 5.17
CA VAL A 96 5.90 7.31 3.81
C VAL A 96 4.56 6.56 3.80
N LEU A 97 3.49 7.23 3.37
CA LEU A 97 2.14 6.69 3.28
C LEU A 97 1.81 6.19 1.87
N ALA A 98 2.28 6.90 0.84
CA ALA A 98 2.04 6.55 -0.55
C ALA A 98 3.15 7.06 -1.47
N LEU A 99 3.38 6.34 -2.55
CA LEU A 99 4.27 6.70 -3.65
C LEU A 99 3.46 6.65 -4.94
N TYR A 100 3.53 7.67 -5.78
CA TYR A 100 2.85 7.62 -7.07
C TYR A 100 3.59 8.38 -8.15
N LYS A 101 3.39 7.96 -9.40
CA LYS A 101 3.98 8.58 -10.58
C LYS A 101 2.93 8.72 -11.66
N ARG A 102 3.04 9.80 -12.41
CA ARG A 102 2.18 10.08 -13.57
C ARG A 102 3.07 10.32 -14.78
N VAL A 103 2.85 9.54 -15.83
CA VAL A 103 3.54 9.67 -17.12
C VAL A 103 2.51 10.16 -18.15
N PRO A 104 2.41 11.48 -18.39
CA PRO A 104 1.52 12.01 -19.40
C PRO A 104 2.03 11.68 -20.81
N LYS A 105 1.11 11.49 -21.76
CA LYS A 105 1.42 11.25 -23.18
C LYS A 105 2.36 10.04 -23.40
N ALA A 106 2.24 9.02 -22.56
CA ALA A 106 2.97 7.78 -22.72
C ALA A 106 2.51 7.07 -23.99
N ASP A 107 3.45 6.64 -24.82
CA ASP A 107 3.17 5.74 -25.93
C ASP A 107 3.15 4.26 -25.47
N LYS A 108 2.79 3.35 -26.40
CA LYS A 108 2.73 1.91 -26.11
C LYS A 108 4.09 1.33 -25.68
N LYS A 109 5.20 1.82 -26.24
CA LYS A 109 6.54 1.34 -25.89
C LYS A 109 6.90 1.73 -24.46
N GLN A 110 6.62 2.98 -24.09
CA GLN A 110 6.79 3.49 -22.73
C GLN A 110 5.89 2.74 -21.75
N LEU A 111 4.62 2.48 -22.10
CA LEU A 111 3.73 1.68 -21.26
C LEU A 111 4.29 0.27 -21.03
N LYS A 112 4.71 -0.44 -22.09
CA LYS A 112 5.31 -1.78 -21.95
C LYS A 112 6.56 -1.75 -21.07
N PHE A 113 7.40 -0.73 -21.21
CA PHE A 113 8.57 -0.53 -20.36
C PHE A 113 8.17 -0.31 -18.89
N ILE A 114 7.16 0.52 -18.62
CA ILE A 114 6.65 0.75 -17.26
C ILE A 114 6.11 -0.54 -16.66
N VAL A 115 5.31 -1.32 -17.41
CA VAL A 115 4.80 -2.60 -16.91
C VAL A 115 5.94 -3.57 -16.61
N ALA A 116 6.94 -3.65 -17.49
CA ALA A 116 8.11 -4.51 -17.29
C ALA A 116 8.93 -4.08 -16.05
N ASP A 117 9.20 -2.79 -15.87
CA ASP A 117 9.89 -2.26 -14.67
C ASP A 117 9.11 -2.56 -13.38
N LEU A 118 7.78 -2.45 -13.42
CA LEU A 118 6.95 -2.83 -12.27
C LEU A 118 7.00 -4.34 -12.02
N MET A 119 7.00 -5.19 -13.06
CA MET A 119 7.10 -6.64 -12.90
C MET A 119 8.47 -7.08 -12.36
N ASP A 120 9.55 -6.44 -12.81
CA ASP A 120 10.91 -6.69 -12.30
C ASP A 120 11.01 -6.36 -10.80
N ARG A 121 10.36 -5.26 -10.37
CA ARG A 121 10.37 -4.82 -8.97
C ARG A 121 9.42 -5.58 -8.05
N PHE A 122 8.22 -5.87 -8.53
CA PHE A 122 7.09 -6.32 -7.70
C PHE A 122 6.69 -7.77 -7.96
N GLY A 123 7.31 -8.43 -8.94
CA GLY A 123 6.98 -9.78 -9.38
C GLY A 123 5.78 -9.79 -10.34
N LEU A 124 5.21 -10.99 -10.54
CA LEU A 124 4.02 -11.14 -11.38
C LEU A 124 2.81 -10.42 -10.76
N PRO A 125 1.94 -9.83 -11.59
CA PRO A 125 0.73 -9.18 -11.09
C PRO A 125 -0.25 -10.18 -10.50
N THR A 126 -0.96 -9.76 -9.45
CA THR A 126 -2.06 -10.53 -8.85
C THR A 126 -3.28 -10.57 -9.77
N ALA A 127 -3.55 -9.48 -10.50
CA ALA A 127 -4.65 -9.41 -11.44
C ALA A 127 -4.41 -8.35 -12.53
N MET A 128 -5.03 -8.56 -13.69
CA MET A 128 -5.16 -7.57 -14.75
C MET A 128 -6.64 -7.36 -15.07
N ALA A 129 -7.04 -6.11 -15.30
CA ALA A 129 -8.44 -5.77 -15.59
C ALA A 129 -8.57 -4.81 -16.76
N HIS A 130 -9.55 -5.11 -17.63
CA HIS A 130 -9.94 -4.27 -18.78
C HIS A 130 -8.76 -3.85 -19.66
N GLU A 131 -7.72 -4.68 -19.74
CA GLU A 131 -6.47 -4.43 -20.48
C GLU A 131 -5.79 -3.10 -20.12
N LYS A 132 -6.17 -2.43 -19.03
CA LYS A 132 -5.75 -1.07 -18.68
C LYS A 132 -5.27 -0.94 -17.24
N ILE A 133 -5.58 -1.93 -16.41
CA ILE A 133 -5.25 -1.96 -15.00
C ILE A 133 -4.39 -3.18 -14.72
N VAL A 134 -3.27 -2.97 -14.05
CA VAL A 134 -2.43 -4.04 -13.48
C VAL A 134 -2.38 -3.83 -11.97
N TYR A 135 -2.53 -4.92 -11.24
CA TYR A 135 -2.70 -4.88 -9.80
C TYR A 135 -1.84 -5.94 -9.12
N TRP A 136 -1.10 -5.52 -8.10
CA TRP A 136 -0.38 -6.39 -7.18
C TRP A 136 -0.95 -6.19 -5.79
N ALA A 137 -1.29 -7.28 -5.12
CA ALA A 137 -1.76 -7.29 -3.74
C ALA A 137 -0.76 -7.98 -2.84
N TYR A 138 -0.59 -7.44 -1.64
CA TYR A 138 0.33 -7.98 -0.64
C TYR A 138 -0.40 -8.17 0.68
N ASN A 139 -0.18 -9.32 1.31
CA ASN A 139 -0.51 -9.57 2.70
C ASN A 139 0.76 -9.56 3.56
N ARG A 140 0.66 -9.95 4.83
CA ARG A 140 1.80 -10.00 5.77
C ARG A 140 2.90 -10.98 5.35
N HIS A 141 2.60 -11.92 4.46
CA HIS A 141 3.51 -12.97 4.00
C HIS A 141 4.15 -12.64 2.64
N GLY A 142 3.73 -11.58 1.96
CA GLY A 142 4.28 -11.17 0.67
C GLY A 142 3.21 -11.00 -0.40
N ALA A 143 3.63 -11.18 -1.66
CA ALA A 143 2.75 -11.05 -2.82
C ALA A 143 1.70 -12.17 -2.84
N ILE A 144 0.46 -11.81 -3.19
CA ILE A 144 -0.63 -12.76 -3.42
C ILE A 144 -0.61 -13.16 -4.89
N SER A 145 -0.62 -14.47 -5.16
CA SER A 145 -0.65 -14.99 -6.53
C SER A 145 -2.01 -14.77 -7.20
N GLU A 146 -2.03 -14.83 -8.53
CA GLU A 146 -3.27 -14.76 -9.31
C GLU A 146 -4.22 -15.91 -8.95
N GLU A 147 -3.71 -17.14 -8.77
CA GLU A 147 -4.57 -18.29 -8.45
C GLU A 147 -5.24 -18.14 -7.09
N ASP A 148 -4.49 -17.66 -6.08
CA ASP A 148 -5.02 -17.43 -4.74
C ASP A 148 -6.06 -16.31 -4.73
N PHE A 149 -5.81 -15.24 -5.49
CA PHE A 149 -6.75 -14.14 -5.63
C PHE A 149 -8.03 -14.56 -6.34
N GLU A 150 -7.95 -15.24 -7.48
CA GLU A 150 -9.12 -15.70 -8.23
C GLU A 150 -9.90 -16.77 -7.47
N ARG A 151 -9.22 -17.66 -6.72
CA ARG A 151 -9.88 -18.61 -5.81
C ARG A 151 -10.67 -17.89 -4.72
N ALA A 152 -10.07 -16.92 -4.06
CA ALA A 152 -10.74 -16.13 -3.03
C ALA A 152 -11.89 -15.29 -3.62
N LYS A 153 -11.73 -14.73 -4.82
CA LYS A 153 -12.78 -14.01 -5.54
C LYS A 153 -13.98 -14.89 -5.85
N LYS A 154 -13.75 -16.08 -6.43
CA LYS A 154 -14.79 -17.08 -6.74
C LYS A 154 -15.56 -17.50 -5.48
N ASN A 155 -14.87 -17.62 -4.35
CA ASN A 155 -15.46 -18.01 -3.07
C ASN A 155 -15.99 -16.83 -2.24
N LYS A 156 -15.93 -15.59 -2.74
CA LYS A 156 -16.29 -14.35 -2.01
C LYS A 156 -15.51 -14.15 -0.70
N GLN A 157 -14.26 -14.57 -0.68
CA GLN A 157 -13.34 -14.57 0.47
C GLN A 157 -12.15 -13.60 0.31
N ILE A 158 -12.25 -12.58 -0.57
CA ILE A 158 -11.20 -11.56 -0.73
C ILE A 158 -10.76 -10.92 0.61
N PRO A 159 -11.67 -10.56 1.55
CA PRO A 159 -11.23 -10.05 2.85
C PRO A 159 -10.34 -11.01 3.63
N GLY A 160 -10.52 -12.32 3.44
CA GLY A 160 -9.72 -13.38 4.06
C GLY A 160 -8.28 -13.45 3.55
N LEU A 161 -7.96 -12.77 2.44
CA LEU A 161 -6.58 -12.67 1.94
C LEU A 161 -5.71 -11.75 2.80
N GLY A 162 -6.30 -10.91 3.67
CA GLY A 162 -5.56 -10.03 4.56
C GLY A 162 -4.66 -9.04 3.83
N ILE A 163 -5.16 -8.46 2.72
CA ILE A 163 -4.39 -7.49 1.91
C ILE A 163 -4.07 -6.25 2.76
N ILE A 164 -2.79 -5.97 2.94
CA ILE A 164 -2.29 -4.83 3.70
C ILE A 164 -1.64 -3.76 2.81
N ALA A 165 -1.23 -4.09 1.59
CA ALA A 165 -0.65 -3.14 0.66
C ALA A 165 -0.91 -3.52 -0.79
N THR A 166 -0.82 -2.52 -1.68
CA THR A 166 -1.11 -2.69 -3.10
C THR A 166 -0.19 -1.85 -3.98
N VAL A 167 0.09 -2.36 -5.17
CA VAL A 167 0.60 -1.58 -6.30
C VAL A 167 -0.46 -1.61 -7.39
N LYS A 168 -0.83 -0.45 -7.91
CA LYS A 168 -1.85 -0.34 -8.96
C LYS A 168 -1.33 0.54 -10.09
N LEU A 169 -1.30 0.00 -11.30
CA LEU A 169 -1.13 0.75 -12.53
C LEU A 169 -2.49 0.95 -13.20
N ASN A 170 -2.75 2.14 -13.73
CA ASN A 170 -3.86 2.47 -14.59
C ASN A 170 -3.32 3.16 -15.84
N SER A 171 -3.83 2.79 -17.00
CA SER A 171 -3.46 3.34 -18.29
C SER A 171 -4.70 3.76 -19.08
N GLU A 172 -4.62 4.90 -19.77
CA GLU A 172 -5.66 5.34 -20.72
C GLU A 172 -5.64 4.52 -22.02
N ILE A 173 -4.46 4.02 -22.41
CA ILE A 173 -4.26 3.12 -23.55
C ILE A 173 -4.18 1.66 -23.08
N GLU A 174 -4.59 0.71 -23.93
CA GLU A 174 -4.53 -0.72 -23.63
C GLU A 174 -3.08 -1.21 -23.47
N ILE A 175 -2.88 -2.15 -22.56
CA ILE A 175 -1.62 -2.80 -22.19
C ILE A 175 -1.38 -3.98 -23.13
N THR A 176 -2.35 -4.89 -23.21
CA THR A 176 -2.44 -5.97 -24.20
C THR A 176 -3.20 -5.44 -25.41
N GLY A 177 -2.70 -5.69 -26.61
CA GLY A 177 -3.21 -5.03 -27.81
C GLY A 177 -2.05 -4.48 -28.62
N ASP A 178 -1.26 -5.38 -29.16
CA ASP A 178 -0.71 -5.13 -30.48
C ASP A 178 -1.78 -5.63 -31.43
N SER A 179 -2.86 -4.88 -31.60
CA SER A 179 -3.68 -5.07 -32.79
C SER A 179 -2.86 -4.53 -33.97
N GLY A 180 -1.84 -5.31 -34.33
CA GLY A 180 -1.67 -5.72 -35.71
C GLY A 180 -3.02 -6.24 -36.20
N LYS A 181 -3.90 -5.30 -36.56
CA LYS A 181 -4.34 -5.31 -37.94
C LYS A 181 -3.08 -5.10 -38.79
N GLU A 182 -2.26 -6.14 -38.88
CA GLU A 182 -1.70 -6.51 -40.15
C GLU A 182 -2.94 -6.74 -41.01
N GLU A 183 -3.40 -5.65 -41.62
CA GLU A 183 -4.13 -5.78 -42.86
C GLU A 183 -3.27 -6.68 -43.72
N LYS A 184 -3.71 -7.92 -43.90
CA LYS A 184 -3.50 -8.63 -45.15
C LYS A 184 -4.15 -7.80 -46.26
N GLN A 185 -3.57 -6.64 -46.59
CA GLN A 185 -3.77 -5.97 -47.85
C GLN A 185 -2.76 -6.60 -48.79
N GLY A 186 -3.26 -7.52 -49.60
CA GLY A 186 -2.61 -7.86 -50.84
C GLY A 186 -2.35 -6.59 -51.64
N ASP A 187 -1.24 -6.62 -52.38
CA ASP A 187 -0.92 -5.82 -53.55
C ASP A 187 -1.84 -4.62 -53.79
N LYS A 188 -1.37 -3.42 -53.40
CA LYS A 188 -1.25 -2.30 -54.34
C LYS A 188 -0.47 -1.14 -53.75
N MET A 189 0.62 -0.87 -54.45
CA MET A 189 1.45 0.32 -54.40
C MET A 189 0.57 1.59 -54.38
N SER A 190 0.59 2.32 -53.27
CA SER A 190 0.21 3.74 -53.25
C SER A 190 0.94 4.46 -52.13
N GLN A 191 1.86 5.30 -52.56
CA GLN A 191 2.63 6.22 -51.75
C GLN A 191 1.68 7.26 -51.13
N SER A 192 1.44 7.14 -49.83
CA SER A 192 1.00 8.26 -48.99
C SER A 192 1.56 8.03 -47.61
N ALA A 193 2.63 8.78 -47.28
CA ALA A 193 3.27 8.80 -45.98
C ALA A 193 2.38 9.52 -44.95
N ALA A 194 1.20 8.96 -44.66
CA ALA A 194 0.40 9.36 -43.53
C ALA A 194 1.05 8.78 -42.27
N LYS A 195 1.77 9.63 -41.54
CA LYS A 195 2.39 9.34 -40.24
C LYS A 195 1.32 8.76 -39.31
N LYS A 196 1.28 7.43 -39.16
CA LYS A 196 0.37 6.72 -38.23
C LYS A 196 0.62 7.28 -36.84
N GLN A 197 -0.24 8.19 -36.38
CA GLN A 197 -0.14 8.78 -35.05
C GLN A 197 -0.24 7.64 -34.04
N THR A 198 0.85 7.36 -33.36
CA THR A 198 0.88 6.40 -32.26
C THR A 198 -0.02 6.92 -31.15
N ALA A 199 -1.03 6.14 -30.77
CA ALA A 199 -1.91 6.51 -29.66
C ALA A 199 -1.08 6.73 -28.38
N THR A 200 -1.22 7.91 -27.77
CA THR A 200 -0.59 8.25 -26.50
C THR A 200 -1.66 8.43 -25.43
N GLY A 201 -1.37 8.08 -24.18
CA GLY A 201 -2.27 8.27 -23.05
C GLY A 201 -1.54 8.56 -21.75
N THR A 202 -2.27 8.90 -20.70
CA THR A 202 -1.73 9.00 -19.35
C THR A 202 -1.58 7.61 -18.74
N VAL A 203 -0.40 7.32 -18.22
CA VAL A 203 -0.16 6.17 -17.34
C VAL A 203 0.05 6.69 -15.92
N TYR A 204 -0.63 6.08 -14.96
CA TYR A 204 -0.55 6.41 -13.56
C TYR A 204 -0.31 5.13 -12.76
N PHE A 205 0.63 5.14 -11.84
CA PHE A 205 0.72 4.07 -10.86
C PHE A 205 0.88 4.61 -9.45
N ILE A 206 0.46 3.81 -8.47
CA ILE A 206 0.52 4.10 -7.04
C ILE A 206 0.91 2.86 -6.25
N VAL A 207 1.79 3.04 -5.26
CA VAL A 207 2.10 2.11 -4.18
C VAL A 207 1.47 2.67 -2.90
N THR A 208 0.56 1.91 -2.28
CA THR A 208 -0.19 2.39 -1.11
C THR A 208 -0.61 1.23 -0.20
N SER A 209 -0.94 1.57 1.05
CA SER A 209 -1.58 0.67 2.01
C SER A 209 -2.86 1.31 2.52
N ASP A 210 -4.01 0.78 2.09
CA ASP A 210 -5.31 1.26 2.56
C ASP A 210 -5.46 1.16 4.08
N PRO A 211 -5.06 0.05 4.74
CA PRO A 211 -5.06 -0.01 6.20
C PRO A 211 -4.17 1.07 6.85
N LEU A 212 -2.97 1.33 6.31
CA LEU A 212 -2.06 2.34 6.87
C LEU A 212 -2.65 3.75 6.73
N VAL A 213 -3.21 4.07 5.56
CA VAL A 213 -3.87 5.35 5.30
C VAL A 213 -5.10 5.52 6.21
N LYS A 214 -5.91 4.47 6.40
CA LYS A 214 -7.04 4.50 7.34
C LYS A 214 -6.57 4.75 8.77
N ALA A 215 -5.54 4.02 9.23
CA ALA A 215 -4.97 4.21 10.57
C ALA A 215 -4.43 5.63 10.79
N PHE A 216 -3.88 6.26 9.75
CA PHE A 216 -3.51 7.68 9.80
C PHE A 216 -4.73 8.61 9.92
N LEU A 217 -5.79 8.36 9.14
CA LEU A 217 -6.99 9.19 9.15
C LEU A 217 -7.77 9.11 10.48
N THR A 218 -7.74 7.97 11.17
CA THR A 218 -8.42 7.77 12.46
C THR A 218 -7.67 8.35 13.67
N LYS A 219 -6.39 8.74 13.51
CA LYS A 219 -5.59 9.36 14.59
C LYS A 219 -5.77 10.88 14.70
N LYS A 220 -6.59 11.47 13.84
CA LYS A 220 -6.94 12.90 13.86
C LYS A 220 -8.19 13.14 14.68
#